data_AF-A0AAP0G7G9-F1
#
_entry.id   AF-A0AAP0G7G9-F1
#
_cell.length_a   1.000
_cell.length_b   1.000
_cell.length_c   1.000
_cell.angle_alpha   90.00
_cell.angle_beta   90.00
_cell.angle_gamma   90.00
#
_symmetry.space_group_name_H-M   'P 1'
#
loop_
_entity.id
_entity.type
_entity.pdbx_description
1 polymer ?
#
loop_
_entity_poly.entity_id
_entity_poly.type
_entity_poly.pdbx_seq_one_letter_code
_entity_poly.pdbx_strand_id
1 'polypeptide(L)'
;MNRLPLLLITSLILIAAAGDSTDWTGELVSAWTAACDSDSPATVIVPAGTFFVSSAVLMGPCRSSNIAVHIGGTIVAPASYTSQNRWIAFKNVSGLTVAGGLFDGQGQAVWNCKNAQNECPLGATSLSIENSNNVWLKGVSSVNSEMFHILIHRSRDVLVTGALISAASDSPNTDGIHIEESAGVTVRDGVIGTGDDCISIGPGAADVWIENIKCGPGHGISIGSLGSETMQNGVRNVTVMNIEFNGTENGFRIKTWAKPSDGFVEQVLFRNATMNAVKNPIIIDQHYCPRTTDCPTEACLHLYNGR
;
A
#
# COMPACT_ATOMS: atom_id res chain seq x y z
N MET A 1 -31.87 22.52 5.23
CA MET A 1 -32.45 21.89 6.43
C MET A 1 -31.28 21.44 7.31
N ASN A 2 -31.27 21.97 8.55
CA ASN A 2 -30.33 21.80 9.67
C ASN A 2 -28.99 21.08 9.45
N ARG A 3 -27.91 21.87 9.29
CA ARG A 3 -26.55 21.46 9.68
C ARG A 3 -26.54 21.32 11.20
N LEU A 4 -26.53 20.09 11.72
CA LEU A 4 -26.35 19.84 13.14
C LEU A 4 -24.93 20.28 13.57
N PRO A 5 -24.79 20.95 14.72
CA PRO A 5 -23.49 21.35 15.23
C PRO A 5 -22.72 20.11 15.68
N LEU A 6 -21.43 20.08 15.34
CA LEU A 6 -20.43 19.11 15.77
C LEU A 6 -20.38 19.13 17.31
N LEU A 7 -21.02 18.16 17.95
CA LEU A 7 -21.10 18.04 19.41
C LEU A 7 -19.80 17.40 19.92
N LEU A 8 -19.07 18.12 20.79
CA LEU A 8 -17.91 17.59 21.54
C LEU A 8 -18.34 16.41 22.41
N ILE A 9 -17.90 15.21 22.04
CA ILE A 9 -17.59 14.08 22.93
C ILE A 9 -16.29 13.48 22.39
N THR A 10 -15.48 12.86 23.23
CA THR A 10 -14.21 12.13 22.95
C THR A 10 -14.33 10.95 21.94
N SER A 11 -15.25 11.03 20.98
CA SER A 11 -15.46 10.15 19.84
C SER A 11 -16.10 10.99 18.75
N LEU A 12 -15.35 11.31 17.70
CA LEU A 12 -15.83 12.18 16.63
C LEU A 12 -16.53 11.34 15.56
N ILE A 13 -17.85 11.52 15.44
CA ILE A 13 -18.68 10.84 14.44
C ILE A 13 -18.80 11.75 13.22
N LEU A 14 -18.20 11.37 12.09
CA LEU A 14 -18.64 11.88 10.80
C LEU A 14 -20.06 11.34 10.55
N ILE A 15 -20.97 12.12 9.97
CA ILE A 15 -22.32 11.67 9.64
C ILE A 15 -22.49 11.83 8.14
N ALA A 16 -22.59 10.74 7.37
CA ALA A 16 -22.98 10.83 5.96
C ALA A 16 -24.42 11.30 5.83
N ALA A 17 -24.67 12.21 4.90
CA ALA A 17 -25.95 12.27 4.20
C ALA A 17 -25.86 11.34 2.99
N ALA A 18 -26.75 10.36 2.89
CA ALA A 18 -26.82 9.47 1.74
C ALA A 18 -27.20 10.27 0.47
N GLY A 19 -26.43 10.08 -0.62
CA GLY A 19 -26.87 10.41 -1.98
C GLY A 19 -26.54 11.79 -2.54
N ASP A 20 -25.65 12.58 -1.91
CA ASP A 20 -25.24 13.87 -2.47
C ASP A 20 -23.78 13.83 -2.96
N SER A 21 -23.46 14.55 -4.04
CA SER A 21 -22.12 14.64 -4.65
C SER A 21 -21.15 15.49 -3.83
N THR A 22 -21.35 15.52 -2.51
CA THR A 22 -20.58 16.35 -1.58
C THR A 22 -19.22 15.72 -1.37
N ASP A 23 -18.17 16.53 -1.49
CA ASP A 23 -16.81 16.15 -1.15
C ASP A 23 -16.59 16.28 0.36
N TRP A 24 -16.38 15.14 1.02
CA TRP A 24 -16.19 15.00 2.48
C TRP A 24 -14.74 15.20 2.92
N THR A 25 -13.85 15.63 2.01
CA THR A 25 -12.44 15.89 2.32
C THR A 25 -12.29 16.86 3.50
N GLY A 26 -13.04 17.96 3.50
CA GLY A 26 -12.93 18.99 4.54
C GLY A 26 -13.33 18.46 5.93
N GLU A 27 -14.41 17.69 5.99
CA GLU A 27 -14.91 17.05 7.19
C GLU A 27 -13.94 15.99 7.72
N LEU A 28 -13.39 15.14 6.83
CA LEU A 28 -12.40 14.13 7.21
C LEU A 28 -11.12 14.76 7.76
N VAL A 29 -10.60 15.79 7.09
CA VAL A 29 -9.39 16.51 7.54
C VAL A 29 -9.66 17.24 8.86
N SER A 30 -10.79 17.94 8.98
CA SER A 30 -11.13 18.61 10.24
C SER A 30 -11.29 17.62 11.39
N ALA A 31 -11.85 16.45 11.11
CA ALA A 31 -12.03 15.41 12.09
C ALA A 31 -10.71 14.82 12.58
N TRP A 32 -9.81 14.55 11.62
CA TRP A 32 -8.46 14.12 11.91
C TRP A 32 -7.69 15.15 12.73
N THR A 33 -7.70 16.43 12.33
CA THR A 33 -6.98 17.49 13.05
C THR A 33 -7.43 17.57 14.50
N ALA A 34 -8.74 17.54 14.76
CA ALA A 34 -9.28 17.55 16.12
C ALA A 34 -8.84 16.33 16.95
N ALA A 35 -8.80 15.14 16.35
CA ALA A 35 -8.30 13.94 17.04
C ALA A 35 -6.78 14.03 17.29
N CYS A 36 -6.01 14.49 16.32
CA CYS A 36 -4.55 14.59 16.39
C CYS A 36 -4.09 15.65 17.41
N ASP A 37 -4.86 16.73 17.58
CA ASP A 37 -4.62 17.77 18.59
C ASP A 37 -5.10 17.39 20.01
N SER A 38 -5.74 16.23 20.18
CA SER A 38 -6.19 15.75 21.49
C SER A 38 -5.01 15.30 22.36
N ASP A 39 -4.94 15.79 23.60
CA ASP A 39 -3.97 15.33 24.60
C ASP A 39 -4.34 13.93 25.18
N SER A 40 -5.55 13.44 24.89
CA SER A 40 -6.04 12.10 25.26
C SER A 40 -6.23 11.21 24.04
N PRO A 41 -6.25 9.87 24.19
CA PRO A 41 -6.61 8.98 23.10
C PRO A 41 -7.91 9.41 22.40
N ALA A 42 -7.91 9.43 21.08
CA ALA A 42 -9.02 9.95 20.30
C ALA A 42 -9.36 9.03 19.12
N THR A 43 -10.62 9.06 18.71
CA THR A 43 -11.12 8.23 17.62
C THR A 43 -11.93 9.04 16.61
N VAL A 44 -11.54 8.95 15.35
CA VAL A 44 -12.31 9.40 14.19
C VAL A 44 -13.18 8.25 13.70
N ILE A 45 -14.48 8.48 13.56
CA ILE A 45 -15.44 7.47 13.09
C ILE A 45 -16.03 7.93 11.76
N VAL A 46 -15.76 7.19 10.69
CA VAL A 46 -16.51 7.23 9.45
C VAL A 46 -17.60 6.16 9.55
N PRO A 47 -18.90 6.51 9.56
CA PRO A 47 -19.97 5.54 9.79
C PRO A 47 -20.23 4.72 8.52
N ALA A 48 -21.21 3.83 8.58
CA ALA A 48 -21.69 3.14 7.39
C ALA A 48 -22.26 4.15 6.37
N GLY A 49 -21.95 3.94 5.10
CA GLY A 49 -22.32 4.83 4.00
C GLY A 49 -21.22 4.91 2.94
N THR A 50 -21.45 5.74 1.93
CA THR A 50 -20.48 6.01 0.86
C THR A 50 -20.09 7.48 0.91
N PHE A 51 -18.80 7.76 0.95
CA PHE A 51 -18.23 9.10 1.15
C PHE A 51 -17.28 9.42 0.01
N PHE A 52 -17.65 10.38 -0.82
CA PHE A 52 -16.73 10.92 -1.82
C PHE A 52 -15.67 11.78 -1.12
N VAL A 53 -14.39 11.49 -1.37
CA VAL A 53 -13.24 12.25 -0.86
C VAL A 53 -12.31 12.52 -2.03
N SER A 54 -12.08 13.79 -2.38
CA SER A 54 -11.18 14.14 -3.48
C SER A 54 -9.72 13.78 -3.19
N SER A 55 -9.20 14.14 -2.01
CA SER A 55 -7.87 13.73 -1.51
C SER A 55 -7.68 14.20 -0.08
N ALA A 56 -7.11 13.36 0.78
CA ALA A 56 -6.87 13.71 2.18
C ALA A 56 -5.46 13.31 2.63
N VAL A 57 -4.67 14.32 3.00
CA VAL A 57 -3.41 14.15 3.71
C VAL A 57 -3.62 14.48 5.18
N LEU A 58 -3.57 13.44 6.01
CA LEU A 58 -3.84 13.43 7.43
C LEU A 58 -2.49 13.52 8.18
N MET A 59 -2.13 14.73 8.58
CA MET A 59 -0.81 15.06 9.12
C MET A 59 -0.75 14.95 10.65
N GLY A 60 0.37 14.42 11.14
CA GLY A 60 0.87 14.62 12.50
C GLY A 60 2.06 15.62 12.55
N PRO A 61 2.83 15.65 13.65
CA PRO A 61 2.72 14.77 14.81
C PRO A 61 1.45 15.05 15.63
N CYS A 62 0.84 13.98 16.13
CA CYS A 62 -0.29 14.09 17.06
C CYS A 62 0.21 14.22 18.50
N ARG A 63 -0.57 14.89 19.35
CA ARG A 63 -0.23 15.07 20.77
C ARG A 63 -0.34 13.77 21.55
N SER A 64 -1.35 12.95 21.23
CA SER A 64 -1.50 11.60 21.74
C SER A 64 -0.89 10.58 20.78
N SER A 65 -0.27 9.54 21.34
CA SER A 65 0.25 8.36 20.62
C SER A 65 -0.76 7.22 20.54
N ASN A 66 -2.05 7.52 20.69
CA ASN A 66 -3.13 6.55 20.58
C ASN A 66 -4.31 7.19 19.85
N ILE A 67 -4.19 7.26 18.53
CA ILE A 67 -5.24 7.76 17.64
C ILE A 67 -5.80 6.58 16.84
N ALA A 68 -7.13 6.50 16.76
CA ALA A 68 -7.81 5.51 15.96
C ALA A 68 -8.68 6.16 14.88
N VAL A 69 -8.75 5.53 13.72
CA VAL A 69 -9.70 5.83 12.65
C VAL A 69 -10.49 4.57 12.37
N HIS A 70 -11.78 4.59 12.69
CA HIS A 70 -12.71 3.50 12.42
C HIS A 70 -13.57 3.84 11.21
N ILE A 71 -13.50 3.00 10.18
CA ILE A 71 -14.24 3.19 8.93
C ILE A 71 -15.27 2.07 8.81
N GLY A 72 -16.54 2.42 8.96
CA GLY A 72 -17.69 1.53 8.83
C GLY A 72 -18.30 1.49 7.43
N GLY A 73 -17.81 2.30 6.50
CA GLY A 73 -18.35 2.47 5.16
C GLY A 73 -17.30 2.45 4.05
N THR A 74 -17.68 3.01 2.90
CA THR A 74 -16.84 3.14 1.71
C THR A 74 -16.40 4.58 1.53
N ILE A 75 -15.10 4.80 1.39
CA ILE A 75 -14.53 6.06 0.89
C ILE A 75 -14.31 5.87 -0.60
N VAL A 76 -14.72 6.83 -1.43
CA VAL A 76 -14.69 6.74 -2.91
C VAL A 76 -13.90 7.89 -3.50
N ALA A 77 -12.96 7.57 -4.38
CA ALA A 77 -12.09 8.52 -5.06
C ALA A 77 -12.79 9.20 -6.25
N PRO A 78 -12.21 10.27 -6.82
CA PRO A 78 -12.62 10.80 -8.11
C PRO A 78 -12.57 9.74 -9.22
N ALA A 79 -13.59 9.69 -10.06
CA ALA A 79 -13.63 8.76 -11.19
C ALA A 79 -12.70 9.15 -12.35
N SER A 80 -12.26 10.41 -12.38
CA SER A 80 -11.26 10.91 -13.32
C SER A 80 -9.88 10.88 -12.67
N TYR A 81 -8.85 10.54 -13.45
CA TYR A 81 -7.48 10.53 -12.95
C TYR A 81 -7.06 11.90 -12.42
N THR A 82 -6.40 11.90 -11.26
CA THR A 82 -5.88 13.12 -10.64
C THR A 82 -4.39 13.28 -10.92
N SER A 83 -3.84 14.48 -10.75
CA SER A 83 -2.38 14.71 -10.82
C SER A 83 -1.64 14.32 -9.54
N GLN A 84 -2.34 13.71 -8.57
CA GLN A 84 -1.79 13.41 -7.26
C GLN A 84 -1.29 11.97 -7.20
N ASN A 85 -0.10 11.75 -6.64
CA ASN A 85 0.46 10.41 -6.50
C ASN A 85 -0.13 9.63 -5.30
N ARG A 86 -0.98 10.27 -4.49
CA ARG A 86 -1.56 9.70 -3.27
C ARG A 86 -2.97 10.23 -3.08
N TRP A 87 -3.87 9.38 -2.62
CA TRP A 87 -5.25 9.74 -2.37
C TRP A 87 -5.53 9.95 -0.88
N ILE A 88 -5.43 8.91 -0.05
CA ILE A 88 -5.53 9.01 1.41
C ILE A 88 -4.15 8.72 2.00
N ALA A 89 -3.59 9.67 2.77
CA ALA A 89 -2.26 9.51 3.34
C ALA A 89 -2.22 9.92 4.81
N PHE A 90 -1.65 9.08 5.67
CA PHE A 90 -1.25 9.44 7.03
C PHE A 90 0.24 9.73 7.05
N LYS A 91 0.62 10.94 7.50
CA LYS A 91 2.02 11.40 7.47
C LYS A 91 2.49 11.88 8.82
N ASN A 92 3.71 11.50 9.21
CA ASN A 92 4.35 11.92 10.46
C ASN A 92 3.52 11.55 11.71
N VAL A 93 2.88 10.38 11.71
CA VAL A 93 2.02 9.93 12.81
C VAL A 93 2.74 8.85 13.62
N SER A 94 2.60 8.88 14.95
CA SER A 94 3.08 7.81 15.81
C SER A 94 1.96 7.28 16.68
N GLY A 95 1.68 5.98 16.63
CA GLY A 95 0.58 5.36 17.39
C GLY A 95 -0.79 5.55 16.74
N LEU A 96 -0.94 4.99 15.55
CA LEU A 96 -2.17 5.05 14.75
C LEU A 96 -2.79 3.66 14.57
N THR A 97 -4.11 3.55 14.72
CA THR A 97 -4.88 2.40 14.23
C THR A 97 -5.86 2.86 13.17
N VAL A 98 -5.86 2.23 11.99
CA VAL A 98 -6.91 2.38 10.96
C VAL A 98 -7.64 1.05 10.87
N ALA A 99 -8.94 1.05 11.19
CA ALA A 99 -9.73 -0.16 11.33
C ALA A 99 -10.94 -0.17 10.41
N GLY A 100 -11.06 -1.22 9.59
CA GLY A 100 -12.18 -1.45 8.67
C GLY A 100 -12.16 -0.54 7.44
N GLY A 101 -13.29 -0.54 6.75
CA GLY A 101 -13.56 0.34 5.62
C GLY A 101 -13.15 -0.23 4.27
N LEU A 102 -13.79 0.33 3.24
CA LEU A 102 -13.45 0.09 1.84
C LEU A 102 -12.94 1.40 1.22
N PHE A 103 -11.74 1.37 0.67
CA PHE A 103 -11.18 2.43 -0.17
C PHE A 103 -11.40 2.05 -1.63
N ASP A 104 -12.31 2.74 -2.32
CA ASP A 104 -12.55 2.56 -3.76
C ASP A 104 -11.80 3.64 -4.56
N GLY A 105 -10.68 3.24 -5.17
CA GLY A 105 -9.76 4.12 -5.87
C GLY A 105 -10.19 4.52 -7.28
N GLN A 106 -11.27 3.94 -7.82
CA GLN A 106 -11.85 4.32 -9.12
C GLN A 106 -10.86 4.35 -10.32
N GLY A 107 -9.84 3.49 -10.32
CA GLY A 107 -8.66 3.60 -11.19
C GLY A 107 -8.84 3.28 -12.68
N GLN A 108 -10.02 2.87 -13.14
CA GLN A 108 -10.27 2.40 -14.50
C GLN A 108 -9.82 3.39 -15.60
N ALA A 109 -9.97 4.69 -15.37
CA ALA A 109 -9.56 5.72 -16.33
C ALA A 109 -8.02 5.73 -16.54
N VAL A 110 -7.24 5.59 -15.46
CA VAL A 110 -5.77 5.49 -15.52
C VAL A 110 -5.35 4.21 -16.22
N TRP A 111 -5.98 3.08 -15.89
CA TRP A 111 -5.66 1.79 -16.50
C TRP A 111 -5.92 1.78 -17.99
N ASN A 112 -7.08 2.30 -18.43
CA ASN A 112 -7.42 2.42 -19.85
C ASN A 112 -6.41 3.28 -20.60
N CYS A 113 -5.94 4.38 -19.99
CA CYS A 113 -4.91 5.23 -20.57
C CYS A 113 -3.59 4.44 -20.74
N LYS A 114 -3.10 3.81 -19.66
CA LYS A 114 -1.83 3.08 -19.64
C LYS A 114 -1.83 1.90 -20.62
N ASN A 115 -2.93 1.14 -20.67
CA ASN A 115 -3.09 0.01 -21.58
C ASN A 115 -3.18 0.44 -23.05
N ALA A 116 -3.65 1.66 -23.33
CA ALA A 116 -3.62 2.26 -24.66
C ALA A 116 -2.22 2.80 -25.05
N GLN A 117 -1.19 2.63 -24.21
CA GLN A 117 0.18 3.12 -24.43
C GLN A 117 0.26 4.64 -24.66
N ASN A 118 -0.68 5.38 -24.07
CA ASN A 118 -0.69 6.84 -24.11
C ASN A 118 0.27 7.43 -23.05
N GLU A 119 0.52 8.73 -23.13
CA GLU A 119 1.08 9.48 -22.02
C GLU A 119 0.02 9.65 -20.92
N CYS A 120 0.25 9.01 -19.77
CA CYS A 120 -0.71 8.90 -18.68
C CYS A 120 -0.10 9.39 -17.37
N PRO A 121 -0.94 9.86 -16.41
CA PRO A 121 -0.45 10.09 -15.06
C PRO A 121 0.03 8.78 -14.42
N LEU A 122 0.90 8.91 -13.42
CA LEU A 122 1.37 7.76 -12.63
C LEU A 122 0.21 7.03 -11.94
N GLY A 123 -0.79 7.79 -11.48
CA GLY A 123 -1.92 7.32 -10.70
C GLY A 123 -1.71 7.56 -9.19
N ALA A 124 -2.81 7.68 -8.46
CA ALA A 124 -2.82 7.82 -7.02
C ALA A 124 -2.75 6.47 -6.30
N THR A 125 -1.86 6.37 -5.30
CA THR A 125 -1.92 5.29 -4.31
C THR A 125 -3.13 5.48 -3.40
N SER A 126 -3.92 4.43 -3.17
CA SER A 126 -5.18 4.54 -2.41
C SER A 126 -4.96 4.90 -0.93
N LEU A 127 -4.10 4.16 -0.22
CA LEU A 127 -3.77 4.42 1.17
C LEU A 127 -2.25 4.47 1.37
N SER A 128 -1.74 5.54 1.96
CA SER A 128 -0.30 5.71 2.25
C SER A 128 -0.04 5.92 3.74
N ILE A 129 0.92 5.19 4.29
CA ILE A 129 1.52 5.41 5.61
C ILE A 129 2.95 5.89 5.39
N GLU A 130 3.21 7.14 5.74
CA GLU A 130 4.48 7.80 5.44
C GLU A 130 5.13 8.41 6.68
N ASN A 131 6.44 8.24 6.83
CA ASN A 131 7.21 8.84 7.91
C ASN A 131 6.60 8.58 9.30
N SER A 132 6.00 7.40 9.49
CA SER A 132 5.13 7.10 10.62
C SER A 132 5.64 5.90 11.42
N ASN A 133 5.31 5.84 12.71
CA ASN A 133 5.77 4.78 13.60
C ASN A 133 4.61 4.13 14.34
N ASN A 134 4.70 2.83 14.65
CA ASN A 134 3.69 2.13 15.45
C ASN A 134 2.28 2.31 14.84
N VAL A 135 2.08 1.76 13.64
CA VAL A 135 0.83 1.89 12.89
C VAL A 135 0.19 0.51 12.71
N TRP A 136 -1.12 0.41 12.96
CA TRP A 136 -1.88 -0.81 12.72
C TRP A 136 -3.00 -0.58 11.70
N LEU A 137 -2.89 -1.21 10.53
CA LEU A 137 -3.97 -1.34 9.55
C LEU A 137 -4.73 -2.65 9.80
N LYS A 138 -5.98 -2.57 10.24
CA LYS A 138 -6.77 -3.70 10.70
C LYS A 138 -8.03 -3.88 9.87
N GLY A 139 -8.08 -4.92 9.05
CA GLY A 139 -9.27 -5.26 8.26
C GLY A 139 -9.63 -4.22 7.20
N VAL A 140 -8.63 -3.49 6.69
CA VAL A 140 -8.81 -2.50 5.62
C VAL A 140 -9.02 -3.21 4.29
N SER A 141 -10.03 -2.78 3.53
CA SER A 141 -10.26 -3.23 2.16
C SER A 141 -9.90 -2.12 1.16
N SER A 142 -9.31 -2.47 0.03
CA SER A 142 -9.04 -1.51 -1.04
C SER A 142 -9.33 -2.12 -2.40
N VAL A 143 -10.07 -1.40 -3.24
CA VAL A 143 -10.44 -1.82 -4.58
C VAL A 143 -10.10 -0.77 -5.60
N ASN A 144 -9.78 -1.23 -6.81
CA ASN A 144 -9.59 -0.38 -7.98
C ASN A 144 -8.63 0.80 -7.79
N SER A 145 -7.47 0.58 -7.17
CA SER A 145 -6.48 1.66 -7.02
C SER A 145 -5.91 2.10 -8.38
N GLU A 146 -5.67 3.39 -8.58
CA GLU A 146 -5.02 3.90 -9.80
C GLU A 146 -3.56 3.43 -9.94
N MET A 147 -2.90 3.22 -8.79
CA MET A 147 -1.55 2.70 -8.64
C MET A 147 -1.54 1.69 -7.46
N PHE A 148 -0.62 1.79 -6.51
CA PHE A 148 -0.55 0.87 -5.37
C PHE A 148 -1.81 0.98 -4.49
N HIS A 149 -2.27 -0.12 -3.91
CA HIS A 149 -3.40 -0.08 -2.97
C HIS A 149 -2.95 0.46 -1.60
N ILE A 150 -1.86 -0.08 -1.06
CA ILE A 150 -1.27 0.37 0.21
C ILE A 150 0.21 0.66 0.00
N LEU A 151 0.67 1.85 0.40
CA LEU A 151 2.08 2.22 0.48
C LEU A 151 2.51 2.35 1.94
N ILE A 152 3.58 1.66 2.31
CA ILE A 152 4.29 1.82 3.58
C ILE A 152 5.67 2.36 3.26
N HIS A 153 5.90 3.64 3.57
CA HIS A 153 7.09 4.35 3.15
C HIS A 153 7.73 5.12 4.32
N ARG A 154 9.05 5.02 4.48
CA ARG A 154 9.80 5.70 5.56
C ARG A 154 9.22 5.46 6.96
N SER A 155 8.68 4.28 7.21
CA SER A 155 7.90 4.01 8.41
C SER A 155 8.51 2.87 9.23
N ARG A 156 8.19 2.83 10.52
CA ARG A 156 8.67 1.79 11.44
C ARG A 156 7.52 1.14 12.21
N ASP A 157 7.63 -0.15 12.46
CA ASP A 157 6.68 -0.91 13.29
C ASP A 157 5.24 -0.77 12.73
N VAL A 158 5.06 -1.22 11.48
CA VAL A 158 3.75 -1.19 10.80
C VAL A 158 3.19 -2.60 10.72
N LEU A 159 2.01 -2.79 11.29
CA LEU A 159 1.27 -4.05 11.26
C LEU A 159 0.07 -3.91 10.32
N VAL A 160 -0.04 -4.79 9.32
CA VAL A 160 -1.20 -4.95 8.45
C VAL A 160 -1.81 -6.32 8.71
N THR A 161 -3.08 -6.37 9.10
CA THR A 161 -3.80 -7.63 9.36
C THR A 161 -5.15 -7.63 8.67
N GLY A 162 -5.54 -8.72 8.02
CA GLY A 162 -6.91 -8.84 7.49
C GLY A 162 -7.16 -8.01 6.23
N ALA A 163 -6.13 -7.63 5.49
CA ALA A 163 -6.29 -6.78 4.31
C ALA A 163 -7.00 -7.55 3.17
N LEU A 164 -7.98 -6.90 2.54
CA LEU A 164 -8.69 -7.42 1.36
C LEU A 164 -8.48 -6.47 0.19
N ILE A 165 -7.70 -6.89 -0.80
CA ILE A 165 -7.29 -6.03 -1.92
C ILE A 165 -7.71 -6.67 -3.24
N SER A 166 -8.41 -5.91 -4.09
CA SER A 166 -8.77 -6.38 -5.42
C SER A 166 -8.69 -5.31 -6.51
N ALA A 167 -8.07 -5.63 -7.64
CA ALA A 167 -8.18 -4.89 -8.90
C ALA A 167 -8.27 -5.87 -10.07
N ALA A 168 -8.57 -5.37 -11.27
CA ALA A 168 -8.61 -6.21 -12.46
C ALA A 168 -7.23 -6.84 -12.75
N SER A 169 -7.18 -8.06 -13.28
CA SER A 169 -5.89 -8.73 -13.53
C SER A 169 -5.01 -8.04 -14.57
N ASP A 170 -5.59 -7.14 -15.37
CA ASP A 170 -4.94 -6.34 -16.40
C ASP A 170 -4.76 -4.87 -15.97
N SER A 171 -4.95 -4.54 -14.68
CA SER A 171 -4.73 -3.18 -14.16
C SER A 171 -3.24 -2.89 -13.91
N PRO A 172 -2.61 -1.98 -14.66
CA PRO A 172 -1.17 -1.78 -14.63
C PRO A 172 -0.69 -1.04 -13.37
N ASN A 173 0.38 -1.56 -12.74
CA ASN A 173 1.06 -0.99 -11.56
C ASN A 173 0.17 -0.89 -10.32
N THR A 174 -0.74 -1.87 -10.16
CA THR A 174 -1.68 -1.94 -9.05
C THR A 174 -1.18 -2.81 -7.91
N ASP A 175 0.07 -2.61 -7.48
CA ASP A 175 0.65 -3.42 -6.40
C ASP A 175 -0.27 -3.40 -5.16
N GLY A 176 -0.45 -4.55 -4.52
CA GLY A 176 -1.30 -4.65 -3.35
C GLY A 176 -0.74 -3.87 -2.16
N ILE A 177 0.42 -4.31 -1.66
CA ILE A 177 1.13 -3.60 -0.59
C ILE A 177 2.57 -3.35 -1.03
N HIS A 178 2.95 -2.09 -1.16
CA HIS A 178 4.30 -1.67 -1.46
C HIS A 178 5.02 -1.22 -0.17
N ILE A 179 6.17 -1.80 0.12
CA ILE A 179 6.98 -1.53 1.32
C ILE A 179 8.33 -0.98 0.87
N GLU A 180 8.64 0.27 1.21
CA GLU A 180 9.89 0.93 0.80
C GLU A 180 10.45 1.80 1.95
N GLU A 181 11.77 1.85 2.08
CA GLU A 181 12.48 2.63 3.12
C GLU A 181 11.92 2.43 4.55
N SER A 182 11.38 1.25 4.85
CA SER A 182 10.62 0.98 6.08
C SER A 182 11.18 -0.22 6.85
N ALA A 183 11.05 -0.21 8.17
CA ALA A 183 11.60 -1.25 9.04
C ALA A 183 10.56 -1.83 10.01
N GLY A 184 10.58 -3.14 10.26
CA GLY A 184 9.64 -3.77 11.21
C GLY A 184 8.22 -3.80 10.66
N VAL A 185 8.07 -4.20 9.39
CA VAL A 185 6.75 -4.27 8.74
C VAL A 185 6.24 -5.70 8.77
N THR A 186 5.06 -5.91 9.34
CA THR A 186 4.38 -7.21 9.36
C THR A 186 3.09 -7.15 8.55
N VAL A 187 2.92 -8.04 7.60
CA VAL A 187 1.67 -8.22 6.83
C VAL A 187 1.15 -9.64 7.07
N ARG A 188 -0.07 -9.79 7.57
CA ARG A 188 -0.65 -11.12 7.78
C ARG A 188 -2.14 -11.25 7.53
N ASP A 189 -2.56 -12.48 7.28
CA ASP A 189 -3.96 -12.91 7.22
C ASP A 189 -4.76 -12.11 6.17
N GLY A 190 -4.29 -12.07 4.92
CA GLY A 190 -4.84 -11.21 3.86
C GLY A 190 -5.19 -11.94 2.57
N VAL A 191 -6.02 -11.32 1.74
CA VAL A 191 -6.35 -11.77 0.37
C VAL A 191 -6.09 -10.62 -0.58
N ILE A 192 -5.21 -10.83 -1.55
CA ILE A 192 -4.71 -9.80 -2.46
C ILE A 192 -4.75 -10.34 -3.89
N GLY A 193 -5.48 -9.68 -4.77
CA GLY A 193 -5.48 -9.98 -6.20
C GLY A 193 -5.48 -8.69 -7.02
N THR A 194 -4.47 -8.49 -7.86
CA THR A 194 -4.33 -7.25 -8.62
C THR A 194 -3.78 -7.53 -10.02
N GLY A 195 -3.43 -6.50 -10.79
CA GLY A 195 -2.72 -6.65 -12.05
C GLY A 195 -1.20 -6.54 -11.93
N ASP A 196 -0.65 -6.40 -10.71
CA ASP A 196 0.79 -6.31 -10.47
C ASP A 196 1.20 -7.11 -9.21
N ASP A 197 2.31 -6.77 -8.56
CA ASP A 197 2.79 -7.48 -7.37
C ASP A 197 1.73 -7.52 -6.25
N CYS A 198 1.46 -8.69 -5.67
CA CYS A 198 0.61 -8.77 -4.47
C CYS A 198 1.24 -7.97 -3.32
N ILE A 199 2.54 -8.21 -3.10
CA ILE A 199 3.35 -7.44 -2.16
C ILE A 199 4.71 -7.20 -2.80
N SER A 200 5.12 -5.94 -2.88
CA SER A 200 6.42 -5.53 -3.40
C SER A 200 7.27 -4.89 -2.29
N ILE A 201 8.55 -5.29 -2.23
CA ILE A 201 9.50 -4.89 -1.20
C ILE A 201 10.63 -4.13 -1.89
N GLY A 202 10.56 -2.80 -1.81
CA GLY A 202 11.49 -1.86 -2.43
C GLY A 202 12.75 -1.56 -1.60
N PRO A 203 13.67 -0.77 -2.18
CA PRO A 203 14.92 -0.34 -1.54
C PRO A 203 14.76 0.19 -0.11
N GLY A 204 15.72 -0.13 0.75
CA GLY A 204 15.74 0.32 2.14
C GLY A 204 14.75 -0.37 3.08
N ALA A 205 13.99 -1.37 2.61
CA ALA A 205 13.15 -2.18 3.48
C ALA A 205 13.98 -3.13 4.35
N ALA A 206 13.65 -3.22 5.63
CA ALA A 206 14.32 -4.10 6.59
C ALA A 206 13.32 -4.76 7.55
N ASP A 207 13.63 -5.94 8.07
CA ASP A 207 12.83 -6.62 9.10
C ASP A 207 11.35 -6.76 8.68
N VAL A 208 11.14 -7.38 7.51
CA VAL A 208 9.81 -7.56 6.90
C VAL A 208 9.31 -8.99 7.14
N TRP A 209 8.11 -9.12 7.71
CA TRP A 209 7.44 -10.41 7.93
C TRP A 209 6.13 -10.46 7.17
N ILE A 210 5.96 -11.45 6.30
CA ILE A 210 4.75 -11.65 5.51
C ILE A 210 4.24 -13.07 5.77
N GLU A 211 2.99 -13.22 6.21
CA GLU A 211 2.45 -14.52 6.61
C GLU A 211 0.97 -14.72 6.26
N ASN A 212 0.57 -15.93 5.90
CA ASN A 212 -0.84 -16.30 5.68
C ASN A 212 -1.55 -15.39 4.65
N ILE A 213 -0.96 -15.26 3.46
CA ILE A 213 -1.51 -14.45 2.37
C ILE A 213 -2.03 -15.35 1.26
N LYS A 214 -3.24 -15.06 0.77
CA LYS A 214 -3.74 -15.56 -0.51
C LYS A 214 -3.44 -14.51 -1.58
N CYS A 215 -2.55 -14.82 -2.49
CA CYS A 215 -2.06 -13.93 -3.52
C CYS A 215 -2.50 -14.43 -4.91
N GLY A 216 -3.25 -13.62 -5.64
CA GLY A 216 -3.64 -13.98 -6.99
C GLY A 216 -5.02 -13.46 -7.42
N PRO A 217 -5.17 -13.00 -8.68
CA PRO A 217 -4.14 -12.89 -9.73
C PRO A 217 -3.10 -11.79 -9.44
N GLY A 218 -2.09 -11.65 -10.30
CA GLY A 218 -1.04 -10.61 -10.19
C GLY A 218 0.37 -11.14 -10.46
N HIS A 219 1.41 -10.41 -10.08
CA HIS A 219 2.81 -10.73 -10.34
C HIS A 219 3.52 -11.49 -9.21
N GLY A 220 2.83 -11.83 -8.12
CA GLY A 220 3.40 -12.58 -6.98
C GLY A 220 3.93 -11.68 -5.86
N ILE A 221 4.83 -12.21 -5.04
CA ILE A 221 5.53 -11.45 -4.00
C ILE A 221 6.95 -11.16 -4.50
N SER A 222 7.27 -9.88 -4.62
CA SER A 222 8.51 -9.43 -5.26
C SER A 222 9.40 -8.62 -4.33
N ILE A 223 10.70 -8.95 -4.29
CA ILE A 223 11.74 -8.06 -3.78
C ILE A 223 12.32 -7.28 -4.98
N GLY A 224 12.23 -5.96 -4.92
CA GLY A 224 12.71 -5.03 -5.93
C GLY A 224 11.60 -4.31 -6.72
N SER A 225 11.94 -3.59 -7.79
CA SER A 225 13.28 -3.62 -8.42
C SER A 225 14.36 -2.90 -7.60
N LEU A 226 15.53 -3.52 -7.46
CA LEU A 226 16.74 -2.88 -6.93
C LEU A 226 17.79 -2.65 -8.02
N GLY A 227 18.74 -1.76 -7.80
CA GLY A 227 19.85 -1.48 -8.71
C GLY A 227 19.54 -0.47 -9.82
N SER A 228 18.41 0.24 -9.73
CA SER A 228 18.09 1.31 -10.68
C SER A 228 19.05 2.49 -10.57
N GLU A 229 19.63 2.68 -9.39
CA GLU A 229 20.58 3.74 -9.01
C GLU A 229 21.89 3.15 -8.50
N THR A 230 22.99 3.89 -8.69
CA THR A 230 24.33 3.46 -8.26
C THR A 230 24.49 3.44 -6.74
N MET A 231 23.88 4.42 -6.05
CA MET A 231 23.82 4.48 -4.58
C MET A 231 22.39 4.24 -4.15
N GLN A 232 22.11 3.07 -3.58
CA GLN A 232 20.77 2.66 -3.20
C GLN A 232 20.82 1.77 -1.95
N ASN A 233 19.89 2.00 -1.02
CA ASN A 233 19.76 1.14 0.14
C ASN A 233 19.32 -0.29 -0.27
N GLY A 234 19.98 -1.30 0.31
CA GLY A 234 19.56 -2.69 0.14
C GLY A 234 18.27 -3.05 0.86
N VAL A 235 17.80 -4.26 0.59
CA VAL A 235 16.71 -4.95 1.30
C VAL A 235 17.31 -6.04 2.17
N ARG A 236 16.87 -6.14 3.43
CA ARG A 236 17.40 -7.16 4.35
C ARG A 236 16.38 -7.75 5.30
N ASN A 237 16.65 -8.96 5.76
CA ASN A 237 15.88 -9.65 6.79
C ASN A 237 14.37 -9.71 6.42
N VAL A 238 14.08 -10.43 5.34
CA VAL A 238 12.72 -10.61 4.83
C VAL A 238 12.31 -12.06 5.04
N THR A 239 11.25 -12.29 5.80
CA THR A 239 10.62 -13.62 5.93
C THR A 239 9.24 -13.59 5.30
N VAL A 240 8.99 -14.50 4.36
CA VAL A 240 7.69 -14.72 3.74
C VAL A 240 7.29 -16.16 3.93
N MET A 241 6.15 -16.41 4.56
CA MET A 241 5.72 -17.77 4.84
C MET A 241 4.22 -18.04 4.79
N ASN A 242 3.86 -19.30 4.57
CA ASN A 242 2.47 -19.76 4.50
C ASN A 242 1.67 -18.98 3.44
N ILE A 243 2.14 -18.98 2.20
CA ILE A 243 1.51 -18.23 1.10
C ILE A 243 0.77 -19.18 0.17
N GLU A 244 -0.44 -18.82 -0.24
CA GLU A 244 -1.16 -19.48 -1.32
C GLU A 244 -1.16 -18.56 -2.55
N PHE A 245 -0.43 -18.95 -3.59
CA PHE A 245 -0.43 -18.29 -4.89
C PHE A 245 -1.46 -18.96 -5.81
N ASN A 246 -2.29 -18.17 -6.49
CA ASN A 246 -3.28 -18.68 -7.43
C ASN A 246 -3.34 -17.84 -8.71
N GLY A 247 -2.96 -18.43 -9.86
CA GLY A 247 -3.04 -17.76 -11.16
C GLY A 247 -2.14 -16.53 -11.27
N THR A 248 -1.04 -16.47 -10.53
CA THR A 248 -0.07 -15.37 -10.61
C THR A 248 0.98 -15.62 -11.69
N GLU A 249 1.56 -14.53 -12.20
CA GLU A 249 2.70 -14.62 -13.10
C GLU A 249 3.91 -15.23 -12.39
N ASN A 250 4.20 -14.79 -11.16
CA ASN A 250 5.30 -15.32 -10.37
C ASN A 250 4.83 -15.73 -8.98
N GLY A 251 5.52 -16.67 -8.35
CA GLY A 251 5.36 -16.94 -6.93
C GLY A 251 6.24 -15.98 -6.14
N PHE A 252 7.47 -16.41 -5.85
CA PHE A 252 8.49 -15.54 -5.27
C PHE A 252 9.40 -14.96 -6.36
N ARG A 253 9.57 -13.64 -6.34
CA ARG A 253 10.42 -12.93 -7.31
C ARG A 253 11.46 -12.06 -6.61
N ILE A 254 12.69 -12.09 -7.08
CA ILE A 254 13.70 -11.07 -6.79
C ILE A 254 14.10 -10.46 -8.12
N LYS A 255 13.95 -9.14 -8.27
CA LYS A 255 14.21 -8.41 -9.51
C LYS A 255 15.23 -7.30 -9.29
N THR A 256 16.34 -7.34 -10.01
CA THR A 256 17.42 -6.36 -9.90
C THR A 256 17.86 -5.92 -11.30
N TRP A 257 18.11 -4.64 -11.48
CA TRP A 257 18.65 -4.10 -12.73
C TRP A 257 20.09 -4.59 -12.93
N ALA A 258 20.46 -4.86 -14.17
CA ALA A 258 21.84 -5.18 -14.54
C ALA A 258 22.68 -3.90 -14.68
N LYS A 259 22.77 -3.11 -13.59
CA LYS A 259 23.62 -1.92 -13.48
C LYS A 259 24.56 -2.05 -12.27
N PRO A 260 25.71 -1.36 -12.29
CA PRO A 260 26.50 -1.07 -11.08
C PRO A 260 25.64 -0.39 -10.01
N SER A 261 25.53 -1.03 -8.84
CA SER A 261 24.81 -0.53 -7.66
C SER A 261 25.43 -1.11 -6.39
N ASP A 262 25.47 -0.31 -5.32
CA ASP A 262 25.83 -0.76 -3.97
C ASP A 262 24.66 -1.37 -3.18
N GLY A 263 23.47 -1.40 -3.79
CA GLY A 263 22.31 -2.09 -3.25
C GLY A 263 22.57 -3.59 -3.09
N PHE A 264 21.79 -4.21 -2.21
CA PHE A 264 21.90 -5.63 -1.91
C PHE A 264 20.53 -6.21 -1.55
N VAL A 265 20.40 -7.53 -1.65
CA VAL A 265 19.31 -8.28 -1.02
C VAL A 265 19.94 -9.34 -0.13
N GLU A 266 19.66 -9.30 1.17
CA GLU A 266 20.23 -10.27 2.10
C GLU A 266 19.26 -10.83 3.14
N GLN A 267 19.55 -12.02 3.65
CA GLN A 267 18.79 -12.67 4.73
C GLN A 267 17.30 -12.81 4.36
N VAL A 268 17.03 -13.51 3.26
CA VAL A 268 15.67 -13.75 2.76
C VAL A 268 15.27 -15.20 3.01
N LEU A 269 14.15 -15.39 3.70
CA LEU A 269 13.54 -16.70 3.93
C LEU A 269 12.17 -16.76 3.28
N PHE A 270 12.04 -17.61 2.26
CA PHE A 270 10.74 -18.02 1.73
C PHE A 270 10.43 -19.43 2.24
N ARG A 271 9.30 -19.63 2.94
CA ARG A 271 8.96 -20.91 3.57
C ARG A 271 7.48 -21.25 3.45
N ASN A 272 7.13 -22.49 3.09
CA ASN A 272 5.74 -22.96 2.97
C ASN A 272 4.90 -22.11 2.00
N ALA A 273 4.92 -22.48 0.72
CA ALA A 273 4.06 -21.88 -0.27
C ALA A 273 3.32 -22.96 -1.07
N THR A 274 2.05 -22.71 -1.36
CA THR A 274 1.25 -23.46 -2.34
C THR A 274 1.16 -22.63 -3.60
N MET A 275 1.47 -23.21 -4.76
CA MET A 275 1.50 -22.51 -6.03
C MET A 275 0.55 -23.20 -7.01
N ASN A 276 -0.62 -22.61 -7.22
CA ASN A 276 -1.65 -23.10 -8.11
C ASN A 276 -1.67 -22.26 -9.39
N ALA A 277 -1.44 -22.89 -10.55
CA ALA A 277 -1.42 -22.20 -11.84
C ALA A 277 -0.47 -20.97 -11.89
N VAL A 278 0.65 -21.04 -11.17
CA VAL A 278 1.69 -19.99 -11.17
C VAL A 278 2.62 -20.21 -12.36
N LYS A 279 2.85 -19.17 -13.17
CA LYS A 279 3.67 -19.29 -14.38
C LYS A 279 5.16 -19.48 -14.05
N ASN A 280 5.71 -18.66 -13.16
CA ASN A 280 7.10 -18.75 -12.67
C ASN A 280 7.11 -18.95 -11.14
N PRO A 281 7.16 -20.20 -10.64
CA PRO A 281 7.12 -20.47 -9.19
C PRO A 281 8.12 -19.65 -8.36
N ILE A 282 9.39 -19.63 -8.77
CA ILE A 282 10.45 -18.83 -8.16
C ILE A 282 11.30 -18.25 -9.29
N ILE A 283 11.55 -16.95 -9.26
CA ILE A 283 12.41 -16.26 -10.24
C ILE A 283 13.33 -15.26 -9.55
N ILE A 284 14.61 -15.33 -9.89
CA ILE A 284 15.62 -14.35 -9.50
C ILE A 284 16.17 -13.78 -10.80
N ASP A 285 15.77 -12.56 -11.13
CA ASP A 285 16.13 -11.87 -12.35
C ASP A 285 17.07 -10.71 -12.02
N GLN A 286 18.35 -10.88 -12.34
CA GLN A 286 19.35 -9.82 -12.20
C GLN A 286 19.56 -8.97 -13.47
N HIS A 287 18.72 -9.18 -14.49
CA HIS A 287 18.69 -8.41 -15.74
C HIS A 287 17.35 -7.70 -15.90
N TYR A 288 16.71 -7.35 -14.78
CA TYR A 288 15.38 -6.76 -14.79
C TYR A 288 15.38 -5.47 -15.59
N CYS A 289 14.56 -5.45 -16.64
CA CYS A 289 14.47 -4.35 -17.58
C CYS A 289 13.02 -4.19 -18.07
N PRO A 290 12.21 -3.39 -17.36
CA PRO A 290 10.79 -3.23 -17.70
C PRO A 290 10.55 -2.42 -18.98
N ARG A 291 11.57 -1.69 -19.46
CA ARG A 291 11.55 -1.04 -20.77
C ARG A 291 12.30 -1.96 -21.73
N THR A 292 11.71 -2.39 -22.84
CA THR A 292 12.37 -3.30 -23.79
C THR A 292 13.51 -2.65 -24.60
N THR A 293 13.96 -1.46 -24.22
CA THR A 293 14.99 -0.65 -24.87
C THR A 293 15.99 -0.16 -23.84
N ASP A 294 17.25 -0.03 -24.24
CA ASP A 294 18.36 0.48 -23.41
C ASP A 294 18.59 -0.33 -22.12
N CYS A 295 18.34 -1.64 -22.18
CA CYS A 295 18.57 -2.54 -21.07
C CYS A 295 20.06 -2.66 -20.77
N PRO A 296 20.47 -2.38 -19.53
CA PRO A 296 21.85 -2.52 -19.13
C PRO A 296 22.19 -4.01 -18.97
N THR A 297 23.46 -4.38 -19.12
CA THR A 297 23.92 -5.79 -19.17
C THR A 297 24.95 -6.13 -18.09
N GLU A 298 25.27 -5.18 -17.21
CA GLU A 298 26.32 -5.30 -16.20
C GLU A 298 25.74 -5.70 -14.85
N ALA A 299 25.70 -7.01 -14.53
CA ALA A 299 25.19 -7.49 -13.26
C ALA A 299 26.16 -7.18 -12.10
N CYS A 300 25.75 -6.32 -11.17
CA CYS A 300 26.58 -5.91 -10.02
C CYS A 300 25.83 -5.84 -8.67
N LEU A 301 24.52 -6.11 -8.60
CA LEU A 301 23.81 -6.14 -7.31
C LEU A 301 24.06 -7.47 -6.59
N HIS A 302 24.38 -7.39 -5.30
CA HIS A 302 24.73 -8.56 -4.50
C HIS A 302 23.51 -9.22 -3.84
N LEU A 303 23.41 -10.56 -3.99
CA LEU A 303 22.42 -11.39 -3.31
C LEU A 303 23.15 -12.28 -2.29
N TYR A 304 22.86 -12.11 -0.99
CA TYR A 304 23.51 -12.87 0.08
C TYR A 304 22.48 -13.60 0.96
N ASN A 305 22.59 -14.92 1.08
CA ASN A 305 21.83 -15.66 2.10
C ASN A 305 22.80 -16.13 3.18
N GLY A 306 22.95 -15.35 4.25
CA GLY A 306 23.73 -15.73 5.43
C GLY A 306 23.07 -16.91 6.14
N ARG A 307 23.86 -17.92 6.55
CA ARG A 307 23.39 -19.06 7.35
C ARG A 307 23.20 -18.67 8.81
#